data_AF-K6ZFC2-F1
#
_entry.id   AF-K6ZFC2-F1
#
_cell.length_a   1.000
_cell.length_b   1.000
_cell.length_c   1.000
_cell.angle_alpha   90.00
_cell.angle_beta   90.00
_cell.angle_gamma   90.00
#
_symmetry.space_group_name_H-M   'P 1'
#
loop_
_entity.id
_entity.type
_entity.pdbx_description
1 polymer ?
#
loop_
_entity_poly.entity_id
_entity_poly.type
_entity_poly.pdbx_seq_one_letter_code
_entity_poly.pdbx_strand_id
1 'polypeptide(L)'
;MKYLSKTVFALVMLCATNLSQASIIDLPLSGNLTDSVTGDTAWLLEDTFGNGLDFILFEVTESSLVDIVLNASIDFGLSLYSGTVVNDFAIIFNNGSDFSDFDTDLTYITGSDPFVPGAADFLTNISLEAGFYTLALGGSEGLFDTFNEYAYQLDVDINAAKPVSEPSILLLLLFSMAGMLTSRRKQK
;
A
#
# COMPACT_ATOMS: atom_id res chain seq x y z
N MET A 1 -13.00 -41.14 -30.59
CA MET A 1 -13.45 -40.58 -29.29
C MET A 1 -12.35 -40.01 -28.39
N LYS A 2 -11.04 -40.21 -28.65
CA LYS A 2 -9.95 -39.69 -27.79
C LYS A 2 -9.62 -38.20 -27.96
N TYR A 3 -10.01 -37.59 -29.08
CA TYR A 3 -9.77 -36.16 -29.33
C TYR A 3 -10.90 -35.25 -28.84
N LEU A 4 -12.12 -35.79 -28.72
CA LEU A 4 -13.30 -35.04 -28.30
C LEU A 4 -13.21 -34.56 -26.84
N SER A 5 -12.64 -35.40 -25.96
CA SER A 5 -12.40 -35.02 -24.56
C SER A 5 -11.31 -33.95 -24.42
N LYS A 6 -10.31 -33.91 -25.32
CA LYS A 6 -9.23 -32.91 -25.29
C LYS A 6 -9.68 -31.55 -25.81
N THR A 7 -10.51 -31.53 -26.87
CA THR A 7 -11.11 -30.27 -27.35
C THR A 7 -12.15 -29.71 -26.38
N VAL A 8 -12.93 -30.55 -25.71
CA VAL A 8 -13.87 -30.08 -24.67
C VAL A 8 -13.12 -29.50 -23.47
N PHE A 9 -12.03 -30.13 -23.02
CA PHE A 9 -11.22 -29.59 -21.93
C PHE A 9 -10.50 -28.29 -22.30
N ALA A 10 -10.01 -28.18 -23.54
CA ALA A 10 -9.42 -26.94 -24.06
C ALA A 10 -10.47 -25.83 -24.22
N LEU A 11 -11.71 -26.16 -24.59
CA LEU A 11 -12.82 -25.20 -24.70
C LEU A 11 -13.30 -24.72 -23.31
N VAL A 12 -13.32 -25.61 -22.31
CA VAL A 12 -13.63 -25.24 -20.91
C VAL A 12 -12.53 -24.36 -20.31
N MET A 13 -11.26 -24.64 -20.60
CA MET A 13 -10.14 -23.75 -20.24
C MET A 13 -10.21 -22.39 -20.93
N LEU A 14 -10.62 -22.33 -22.21
CA LEU A 14 -10.82 -21.06 -22.94
C LEU A 14 -12.06 -20.28 -22.48
N CYS A 15 -13.06 -20.95 -21.89
CA CYS A 15 -14.22 -20.28 -21.31
C CYS A 15 -13.95 -19.75 -19.90
N ALA A 16 -12.88 -20.21 -19.22
CA ALA A 16 -12.44 -19.71 -17.93
C ALA A 16 -11.51 -18.48 -18.02
N THR A 17 -11.16 -18.01 -19.23
CA THR A 17 -10.26 -16.84 -19.41
C THR A 17 -10.99 -15.50 -19.47
N ASN A 18 -12.26 -15.43 -19.05
CA ASN A 18 -12.97 -14.15 -19.00
C ASN A 18 -13.26 -13.79 -17.54
N LEU A 19 -12.56 -12.73 -17.09
CA LEU A 19 -12.78 -11.92 -15.89
C LEU A 19 -12.16 -12.47 -14.60
N SER A 20 -10.88 -12.18 -14.39
CA SER A 20 -10.35 -11.94 -13.05
C SER A 20 -8.96 -11.31 -13.14
N GLN A 21 -8.90 -10.00 -12.95
CA GLN A 21 -7.68 -9.20 -12.88
C GLN A 21 -7.65 -8.52 -11.51
N ALA A 22 -6.47 -8.23 -10.98
CA ALA A 22 -6.32 -7.35 -9.82
C ALA A 22 -6.89 -5.97 -10.17
N SER A 23 -7.71 -5.39 -9.30
CA SER A 23 -8.31 -4.09 -9.59
C SER A 23 -7.25 -2.99 -9.46
N ILE A 24 -7.12 -2.13 -10.49
CA ILE A 24 -6.36 -0.89 -10.39
C ILE A 24 -7.36 0.25 -10.17
N ILE A 25 -7.29 0.91 -9.01
CA ILE A 25 -8.28 1.92 -8.60
C ILE A 25 -7.57 3.25 -8.40
N ASP A 26 -7.99 4.28 -9.14
CA ASP A 26 -7.49 5.65 -8.94
C ASP A 26 -8.23 6.33 -7.77
N LEU A 27 -7.46 6.84 -6.80
CA LEU A 27 -7.94 7.62 -5.66
C LEU A 27 -7.55 9.11 -5.88
N PRO A 28 -8.49 9.96 -6.36
CA PRO A 28 -8.15 11.28 -6.89
C PRO A 28 -7.80 12.33 -5.82
N LEU A 29 -8.11 12.10 -4.55
CA LEU A 29 -7.71 12.92 -3.38
C LEU A 29 -8.01 12.16 -2.08
N SER A 30 -7.61 12.68 -0.91
CA SER A 30 -8.02 12.17 0.41
C SER A 30 -9.51 11.84 0.43
N GLY A 31 -9.87 10.64 0.88
CA GLY A 31 -11.24 10.17 0.77
C GLY A 31 -11.42 8.71 1.15
N ASN A 32 -12.67 8.27 0.98
CA ASN A 32 -13.10 6.93 1.35
C ASN A 32 -13.39 6.16 0.06
N LEU A 33 -12.82 4.96 -0.06
CA LEU A 33 -13.07 4.00 -1.12
C LEU A 33 -13.82 2.79 -0.52
N THR A 34 -14.73 2.20 -1.28
CA THR A 34 -15.40 0.96 -0.91
C THR A 34 -15.36 0.04 -2.10
N ASP A 35 -14.77 -1.14 -1.91
CA ASP A 35 -14.68 -2.17 -2.93
C ASP A 35 -14.63 -3.57 -2.27
N SER A 36 -14.33 -4.59 -3.04
CA SER A 36 -14.20 -5.96 -2.55
C SER A 36 -13.11 -6.75 -3.25
N VAL A 37 -12.46 -7.65 -2.50
CA VAL A 37 -11.57 -8.67 -3.05
C VAL A 37 -12.21 -10.05 -2.96
N THR A 38 -11.85 -10.95 -3.87
CA THR A 38 -12.27 -12.34 -3.85
C THR A 38 -11.21 -13.20 -3.19
N GLY A 39 -11.60 -13.82 -2.08
CA GLY A 39 -10.80 -14.74 -1.30
C GLY A 39 -9.93 -14.10 -0.21
N ASP A 40 -9.37 -14.96 0.65
CA ASP A 40 -8.75 -14.57 1.93
C ASP A 40 -7.26 -14.88 2.05
N THR A 41 -6.62 -15.36 0.98
CA THR A 41 -5.23 -15.83 1.00
C THR A 41 -4.28 -15.10 0.05
N ALA A 42 -4.81 -14.23 -0.81
CA ALA A 42 -4.02 -13.63 -1.88
C ALA A 42 -2.82 -12.82 -1.36
N TRP A 43 -2.99 -12.17 -0.21
CA TRP A 43 -1.90 -11.47 0.47
C TRP A 43 -0.77 -12.40 0.92
N LEU A 44 -1.14 -13.53 1.53
CA LEU A 44 -0.19 -14.51 2.10
C LEU A 44 0.57 -15.29 1.04
N LEU A 45 -0.08 -15.53 -0.09
CA LEU A 45 0.48 -16.31 -1.19
C LEU A 45 1.13 -15.44 -2.27
N GLU A 46 1.08 -14.10 -2.11
CA GLU A 46 1.49 -13.13 -3.12
C GLU A 46 0.82 -13.41 -4.48
N ASP A 47 -0.46 -13.82 -4.42
CA ASP A 47 -1.20 -14.28 -5.58
C ASP A 47 -1.94 -13.12 -6.25
N THR A 48 -1.42 -12.67 -7.39
CA THR A 48 -2.02 -11.63 -8.22
C THR A 48 -3.04 -12.17 -9.22
N PHE A 49 -3.27 -13.48 -9.23
CA PHE A 49 -4.30 -14.07 -10.08
C PHE A 49 -5.64 -13.99 -9.37
N GLY A 50 -6.67 -13.55 -10.09
CA GLY A 50 -7.98 -13.36 -9.47
C GLY A 50 -8.26 -11.90 -9.14
N ASN A 51 -9.39 -11.64 -8.48
CA ASN A 51 -9.67 -10.35 -7.83
C ASN A 51 -9.19 -10.39 -6.36
N GLY A 52 -8.11 -11.12 -6.06
CA GLY A 52 -7.65 -11.35 -4.68
C GLY A 52 -6.83 -10.20 -4.09
N LEU A 53 -6.29 -9.34 -4.96
CA LEU A 53 -5.50 -8.16 -4.62
C LEU A 53 -6.03 -6.96 -5.37
N ASP A 54 -6.05 -5.82 -4.70
CA ASP A 54 -6.31 -4.52 -5.31
C ASP A 54 -5.07 -3.62 -5.20
N PHE A 55 -4.81 -2.88 -6.27
CA PHE A 55 -3.76 -1.87 -6.37
C PHE A 55 -4.39 -0.49 -6.50
N ILE A 56 -4.26 0.30 -5.46
CA ILE A 56 -4.86 1.62 -5.36
C ILE A 56 -3.80 2.67 -5.67
N LEU A 57 -4.03 3.45 -6.72
CA LEU A 57 -3.13 4.49 -7.19
C LEU A 57 -3.57 5.83 -6.64
N PHE A 58 -2.64 6.60 -6.08
CA PHE A 58 -2.91 7.97 -5.64
C PHE A 58 -1.71 8.88 -5.82
N GLU A 59 -1.97 10.17 -5.95
CA GLU A 59 -0.96 11.21 -6.09
C GLU A 59 -0.85 12.03 -4.80
N VAL A 60 0.38 12.23 -4.33
CA VAL A 60 0.70 13.21 -3.30
C VAL A 60 1.31 14.42 -4.00
N THR A 61 0.64 15.57 -3.92
CA THR A 61 1.04 16.77 -4.67
C THR A 61 2.11 17.61 -3.95
N GLU A 62 2.23 17.45 -2.63
CA GLU A 62 3.24 18.09 -1.78
C GLU A 62 3.59 17.17 -0.61
N SER A 63 4.78 17.36 -0.01
CA SER A 63 5.24 16.56 1.15
C SER A 63 4.16 16.50 2.24
N SER A 64 3.73 15.29 2.58
CA SER A 64 2.51 15.04 3.38
C SER A 64 2.69 13.88 4.34
N LEU A 65 1.94 13.91 5.43
CA LEU A 65 1.70 12.75 6.28
C LEU A 65 0.45 12.04 5.77
N VAL A 66 0.57 10.74 5.55
CA VAL A 66 -0.50 9.89 5.05
C VAL A 66 -0.92 8.88 6.12
N ASP A 67 -2.22 8.83 6.37
CA ASP A 67 -2.90 7.86 7.20
C ASP A 67 -3.86 7.04 6.34
N ILE A 68 -3.76 5.72 6.44
CA ILE A 68 -4.56 4.75 5.70
C ILE A 68 -5.17 3.83 6.73
N VAL A 69 -6.50 3.74 6.73
CA VAL A 69 -7.25 2.86 7.61
C VAL A 69 -8.19 2.02 6.75
N LEU A 70 -8.09 0.72 6.91
CA LEU A 70 -8.97 -0.26 6.29
C LEU A 70 -9.95 -0.78 7.34
N ASN A 71 -11.20 -0.95 6.93
CA ASN A 71 -12.24 -1.60 7.72
C ASN A 71 -12.87 -2.70 6.86
N ALA A 72 -12.71 -3.94 7.29
CA ALA A 72 -13.22 -5.11 6.60
C ALA A 72 -13.71 -6.17 7.59
N SER A 73 -14.44 -7.16 7.07
CA SER A 73 -14.95 -8.28 7.88
C SER A 73 -13.92 -9.39 8.16
N ILE A 74 -12.76 -9.32 7.50
CA ILE A 74 -11.63 -10.24 7.65
C ILE A 74 -10.35 -9.41 7.79
N ASP A 75 -9.26 -10.03 8.24
CA ASP A 75 -7.95 -9.39 8.29
C ASP A 75 -7.37 -9.20 6.86
N PHE A 76 -6.91 -8.00 6.55
CA PHE A 76 -6.23 -7.68 5.28
C PHE A 76 -4.77 -7.33 5.53
N GLY A 77 -3.94 -7.61 4.53
CA GLY A 77 -2.60 -7.02 4.47
C GLY A 77 -2.58 -5.76 3.62
N LEU A 78 -1.70 -4.83 3.97
CA LEU A 78 -1.49 -3.56 3.28
C LEU A 78 0.00 -3.37 3.00
N SER A 79 0.37 -2.92 1.80
CA SER A 79 1.74 -2.50 1.48
C SER A 79 1.72 -1.30 0.57
N LEU A 80 2.56 -0.33 0.90
CA LEU A 80 2.67 0.93 0.22
C LEU A 80 3.99 0.98 -0.55
N TYR A 81 3.89 1.40 -1.81
CA TYR A 81 4.99 1.51 -2.75
C TYR A 81 5.05 2.90 -3.38
N SER A 82 6.26 3.37 -3.64
CA SER A 82 6.52 4.52 -4.51
C SER A 82 6.49 4.06 -5.96
N GLY A 83 5.76 4.77 -6.81
CA GLY A 83 5.52 4.44 -8.22
C GLY A 83 4.07 4.00 -8.48
N THR A 84 3.77 3.73 -9.75
CA THR A 84 2.44 3.31 -10.21
C THR A 84 2.48 1.94 -10.85
N VAL A 85 1.55 1.07 -10.48
CA VAL A 85 1.25 -0.13 -11.27
C VAL A 85 0.60 0.29 -12.59
N VAL A 86 1.15 -0.18 -13.71
CA VAL A 86 0.70 0.21 -15.06
C VAL A 86 -0.11 -0.90 -15.74
N ASN A 87 0.10 -2.16 -15.34
CA ASN A 87 -0.66 -3.30 -15.82
C ASN A 87 -1.11 -4.16 -14.63
N ASP A 88 -2.20 -4.90 -14.78
CA ASP A 88 -2.74 -5.85 -13.79
C ASP A 88 -2.43 -7.32 -14.14
N PHE A 89 -1.63 -7.54 -15.19
CA PHE A 89 -1.44 -8.86 -15.79
C PHE A 89 -0.05 -9.40 -15.49
N ALA A 90 0.00 -10.54 -14.79
CA ALA A 90 1.24 -11.26 -14.47
C ALA A 90 2.27 -10.45 -13.66
N ILE A 91 1.79 -9.52 -12.82
CA ILE A 91 2.62 -8.80 -11.87
C ILE A 91 3.34 -9.79 -10.95
N ILE A 92 4.65 -9.65 -10.81
CA ILE A 92 5.44 -10.40 -9.82
C ILE A 92 5.37 -9.65 -8.50
N PHE A 93 4.20 -9.67 -7.87
CA PHE A 93 3.96 -8.95 -6.62
C PHE A 93 4.82 -9.52 -5.49
N ASN A 94 5.33 -8.62 -4.65
CA ASN A 94 5.94 -8.99 -3.38
C ASN A 94 5.41 -8.06 -2.29
N ASN A 95 4.84 -8.63 -1.23
CA ASN A 95 4.15 -7.85 -0.20
C ASN A 95 5.11 -7.19 0.82
N GLY A 96 6.41 -7.45 0.75
CA GLY A 96 7.39 -6.98 1.73
C GLY A 96 8.71 -6.47 1.13
N SER A 97 8.79 -6.31 -0.19
CA SER A 97 9.97 -5.82 -0.89
C SER A 97 9.62 -5.09 -2.17
N ASP A 98 10.61 -4.38 -2.71
CA ASP A 98 10.54 -3.83 -4.06
C ASP A 98 10.17 -4.93 -5.07
N PHE A 99 9.41 -4.55 -6.08
CA PHE A 99 9.14 -5.42 -7.21
C PHE A 99 9.00 -4.61 -8.50
N SER A 100 9.32 -5.26 -9.61
CA SER A 100 9.32 -4.64 -10.94
C SER A 100 8.84 -5.64 -11.98
N ASP A 101 8.12 -5.15 -12.98
CA ASP A 101 7.77 -5.85 -14.21
C ASP A 101 8.16 -5.00 -15.43
N PHE A 102 7.84 -5.45 -16.65
CA PHE A 102 8.24 -4.81 -17.90
C PHE A 102 7.91 -3.31 -17.98
N ASP A 103 6.77 -2.88 -17.42
CA ASP A 103 6.30 -1.49 -17.42
C ASP A 103 6.02 -0.93 -16.00
N THR A 104 6.36 -1.66 -14.94
CA THR A 104 6.11 -1.25 -13.55
C THR A 104 7.40 -1.34 -12.74
N ASP A 105 7.72 -0.30 -11.98
CA ASP A 105 8.86 -0.30 -11.04
C ASP A 105 8.38 0.31 -9.73
N LEU A 106 8.30 -0.52 -8.69
CA LEU A 106 7.74 -0.16 -7.39
C LEU A 106 8.78 -0.34 -6.29
N THR A 107 9.04 0.74 -5.55
CA THR A 107 9.90 0.73 -4.36
C THR A 107 9.03 0.60 -3.12
N TYR A 108 9.25 -0.43 -2.31
CA TYR A 108 8.55 -0.65 -1.06
C TYR A 108 8.89 0.43 -0.04
N ILE A 109 7.85 1.02 0.57
CA ILE A 109 7.97 2.04 1.61
C ILE A 109 7.71 1.42 2.96
N THR A 110 6.56 0.77 3.11
CA THR A 110 6.08 0.19 4.37
C THR A 110 4.92 -0.76 4.10
N GLY A 111 4.57 -1.59 5.08
CA GLY A 111 3.40 -2.44 5.03
C GLY A 111 2.92 -2.80 6.44
N SER A 112 1.74 -3.41 6.50
CA SER A 112 1.15 -3.90 7.72
C SER A 112 1.69 -5.28 8.07
N ASP A 113 1.55 -5.69 9.34
CA ASP A 113 1.88 -7.05 9.76
C ASP A 113 0.57 -7.86 9.82
N PRO A 114 0.28 -8.68 8.79
CA PRO A 114 -0.96 -9.45 8.73
C PRO A 114 -1.05 -10.55 9.79
N PHE A 115 0.06 -10.88 10.48
CA PHE A 115 0.10 -11.93 11.48
C PHE A 115 -0.05 -11.41 12.91
N VAL A 116 -0.15 -10.09 13.08
CA VAL A 116 -0.37 -9.43 14.37
C VAL A 116 -1.83 -8.95 14.41
N PRO A 117 -2.70 -9.60 15.21
CA PRO A 117 -4.11 -9.23 15.29
C PRO A 117 -4.28 -7.74 15.63
N GLY A 118 -5.02 -7.04 14.77
CA GLY A 118 -5.29 -5.60 14.91
C GLY A 118 -4.14 -4.68 14.52
N ALA A 119 -3.07 -5.16 13.86
CA ALA A 119 -2.02 -4.33 13.26
C ALA A 119 -1.97 -4.44 11.72
N ALA A 120 -2.87 -5.23 11.13
CA ALA A 120 -2.92 -5.54 9.71
C ALA A 120 -3.67 -4.48 8.88
N ASP A 121 -4.62 -3.77 9.50
CA ASP A 121 -5.61 -2.97 8.78
C ASP A 121 -5.31 -1.46 8.72
N PHE A 122 -4.10 -1.01 9.08
CA PHE A 122 -3.77 0.41 8.98
C PHE A 122 -2.29 0.69 8.72
N LEU A 123 -2.02 1.82 8.06
CA LEU A 123 -0.71 2.44 7.93
C LEU A 123 -0.85 3.90 8.37
N THR A 124 -0.19 4.31 9.45
CA THR A 124 -0.37 5.67 10.00
C THR A 124 0.94 6.43 10.13
N ASN A 125 0.87 7.74 10.04
CA ASN A 125 1.98 8.69 10.11
C ASN A 125 3.09 8.42 9.08
N ILE A 126 2.71 8.02 7.86
CA ILE A 126 3.66 7.75 6.80
C ILE A 126 4.06 9.06 6.13
N SER A 127 5.33 9.43 6.21
CA SER A 127 5.85 10.64 5.56
C SER A 127 6.14 10.35 4.09
N LEU A 128 5.38 10.96 3.19
CA LEU A 128 5.54 10.85 1.75
C LEU A 128 5.95 12.19 1.14
N GLU A 129 6.78 12.13 0.11
CA GLU A 129 7.14 13.28 -0.71
C GLU A 129 6.12 13.47 -1.85
N ALA A 130 6.25 14.53 -2.62
CA ALA A 130 5.43 14.69 -3.82
C ALA A 130 5.76 13.58 -4.84
N GLY A 131 4.73 12.86 -5.31
CA GLY A 131 4.91 11.73 -6.22
C GLY A 131 3.65 10.87 -6.36
N PHE A 132 3.78 9.80 -7.15
CA PHE A 132 2.74 8.80 -7.34
C PHE A 132 3.05 7.57 -6.51
N TYR A 133 2.00 7.01 -5.91
CA TYR A 133 2.10 5.89 -4.99
C TYR A 133 1.07 4.83 -5.34
N THR A 134 1.42 3.59 -4.99
CA THR A 134 0.54 2.42 -5.09
C THR A 134 0.37 1.81 -3.71
N LEU A 135 -0.88 1.68 -3.25
CA LEU A 135 -1.24 0.86 -2.11
C LEU A 135 -1.76 -0.49 -2.60
N ALA A 136 -1.06 -1.57 -2.27
CA ALA A 136 -1.56 -2.92 -2.48
C ALA A 136 -2.30 -3.40 -1.23
N LEU A 137 -3.44 -4.07 -1.42
CA LEU A 137 -4.18 -4.72 -0.34
C LEU A 137 -4.79 -6.04 -0.77
N GLY A 138 -5.01 -6.94 0.18
CA GLY A 138 -5.79 -8.16 -0.02
C GLY A 138 -5.98 -8.98 1.24
N GLY A 139 -6.86 -9.98 1.14
CA GLY A 139 -7.22 -10.84 2.28
C GLY A 139 -6.02 -11.65 2.80
N SER A 140 -5.91 -11.74 4.12
CA SER A 140 -4.76 -12.33 4.82
C SER A 140 -5.08 -13.37 5.91
N GLU A 141 -6.34 -13.81 6.03
CA GLU A 141 -6.74 -14.77 7.08
C GLU A 141 -6.21 -16.19 6.87
N GLY A 142 -5.95 -16.61 5.63
CA GLY A 142 -5.32 -17.92 5.40
C GLY A 142 -6.22 -19.13 5.66
N LEU A 143 -7.56 -18.97 5.63
CA LEU A 143 -8.52 -20.07 5.78
C LEU A 143 -8.80 -20.80 4.45
N PHE A 144 -8.12 -20.43 3.36
CA PHE A 144 -8.24 -21.01 2.02
C PHE A 144 -9.64 -20.87 1.43
N ASP A 145 -10.30 -19.76 1.74
CA ASP A 145 -11.51 -19.35 1.07
C ASP A 145 -11.16 -18.56 -0.18
N THR A 146 -11.29 -19.21 -1.34
CA THR A 146 -10.89 -18.63 -2.62
C THR A 146 -12.08 -18.05 -3.41
N PHE A 147 -13.32 -18.19 -2.91
CA PHE A 147 -14.52 -17.93 -3.71
C PHE A 147 -15.46 -16.89 -3.12
N ASN A 148 -15.37 -16.63 -1.82
CA ASN A 148 -16.19 -15.59 -1.21
C ASN A 148 -15.61 -14.21 -1.48
N GLU A 149 -16.51 -13.24 -1.54
CA GLU A 149 -16.20 -11.83 -1.75
C GLU A 149 -16.16 -11.13 -0.39
N TYR A 150 -15.07 -10.42 -0.15
CA TYR A 150 -14.79 -9.71 1.09
C TYR A 150 -14.77 -8.21 0.82
N ALA A 151 -15.85 -7.55 1.21
CA ALA A 151 -15.97 -6.10 1.11
C ALA A 151 -15.08 -5.40 2.13
N TYR A 152 -14.49 -4.29 1.70
CA TYR A 152 -13.69 -3.41 2.54
C TYR A 152 -14.06 -1.94 2.31
N GLN A 153 -13.82 -1.14 3.34
CA GLN A 153 -13.85 0.31 3.28
C GLN A 153 -12.45 0.82 3.59
N LEU A 154 -11.87 1.61 2.69
CA LEU A 154 -10.57 2.23 2.84
C LEU A 154 -10.74 3.73 3.06
N ASP A 155 -10.17 4.25 4.12
CA ASP A 155 -10.12 5.67 4.41
C ASP A 155 -8.65 6.15 4.28
N VAL A 156 -8.40 7.06 3.34
CA VAL A 156 -7.08 7.63 3.08
C VAL A 156 -7.11 9.12 3.42
N ASP A 157 -6.34 9.52 4.43
CA ASP A 157 -6.15 10.92 4.81
C ASP A 157 -4.73 11.37 4.46
N ILE A 158 -4.65 12.37 3.57
CA ILE A 158 -3.40 12.98 3.12
C ILE A 158 -3.37 14.40 3.65
N ASN A 159 -2.52 14.61 4.66
CA ASN A 159 -2.36 15.88 5.34
C ASN A 159 -1.02 16.50 4.98
N ALA A 160 -1.03 17.67 4.35
CA ALA A 160 0.18 18.42 4.05
C ALA A 160 1.07 18.54 5.30
N ALA A 161 2.33 18.13 5.18
CA ALA A 161 3.27 18.18 6.27
C ALA A 161 3.49 19.65 6.61
N LYS A 162 2.94 20.10 7.74
CA LYS A 162 3.06 21.50 8.14
C LYS A 162 4.55 21.83 8.24
N PRO A 163 5.07 22.83 7.51
CA PRO A 163 6.48 23.17 7.56
C PRO A 163 6.81 23.60 9.00
N VAL A 164 7.54 22.76 9.71
CA VAL A 164 8.07 23.10 11.02
C VAL A 164 9.17 24.12 10.75
N SER A 165 8.92 25.38 11.14
CA SER A 165 9.90 26.44 10.95
C SER A 165 11.21 26.02 11.62
N GLU A 166 12.29 25.93 10.84
CA GLU A 166 13.60 25.60 11.39
C GLU A 166 13.94 26.60 12.51
N PRO A 167 14.47 26.12 13.66
CA PRO A 167 14.90 27.03 14.70
C PRO A 167 15.97 27.96 14.13
N SER A 168 15.72 29.27 14.21
CA SER A 168 16.61 30.28 13.64
C SER A 168 18.05 30.04 14.09
N ILE A 169 18.94 29.74 13.14
CA ILE A 169 20.38 29.52 13.37
C ILE A 169 20.99 30.72 14.12
N LEU A 170 20.48 31.93 13.87
CA LEU A 170 20.88 33.15 14.57
C LEU A 170 20.56 33.09 16.08
N LEU A 171 19.38 32.57 16.44
CA LEU A 171 18.98 32.35 17.83
C LEU A 171 19.83 31.27 18.51
N LEU A 172 20.11 30.16 17.83
CA LEU A 172 21.01 29.12 18.32
C LEU A 172 22.45 29.63 18.54
N LEU A 173 22.95 30.47 17.63
CA LEU A 173 24.25 31.14 17.76
C LEU A 173 24.28 32.11 18.96
N LEU A 174 23.22 32.91 19.14
CA LEU A 174 23.13 33.86 20.24
C LEU A 174 23.03 33.14 21.60
N PHE A 175 22.26 32.06 21.70
CA PHE A 175 22.17 31.26 22.92
C PHE A 175 23.47 30.52 23.24
N SER A 176 24.16 29.98 22.23
CA SER A 176 25.47 29.34 22.45
C SER A 176 26.54 30.35 22.88
N MET A 177 26.56 31.56 22.31
CA MET A 177 27.43 32.65 22.78
C MET A 177 27.09 33.10 24.20
N ALA A 178 25.81 33.25 24.54
CA ALA A 178 25.38 33.62 25.89
C ALA A 178 25.75 32.53 26.92
N GLY A 179 25.60 31.25 26.55
CA GLY A 179 26.04 30.10 27.35
C GLY A 179 27.55 30.09 27.59
N MET A 180 28.36 30.36 26.55
CA MET A 180 29.82 30.46 26.68
C MET A 180 30.27 31.64 27.55
N LEU A 181 29.60 32.79 27.44
CA LEU A 181 29.92 33.98 28.24
C LEU A 181 29.55 33.79 29.72
N THR A 182 28.46 33.10 30.00
CA THR A 182 28.03 32.81 31.38
C THR A 182 28.85 31.69 32.03
N SER A 183 29.28 30.67 31.29
CA SER A 183 30.15 29.61 31.84
C SER A 183 31.54 30.14 32.21
N ARG A 184 32.10 31.07 31.42
CA ARG A 184 33.38 31.74 31.73
C ARG A 184 33.34 32.60 33.00
N ARG A 185 32.16 33.09 33.39
CA ARG A 185 31.98 33.84 34.66
C ARG A 185 31.87 32.96 35.89
N LYS A 186 31.53 31.68 35.74
CA LYS A 186 31.45 30.72 36.85
C LYS A 186 32.76 29.95 37.12
N GLN A 187 33.73 30.02 36.20
CA GLN A 187 35.06 29.41 36.34
C GLN A 187 36.14 30.35 36.88
N LYS A 188 35.79 31.61 37.19
CA LYS A 188 36.61 32.53 37.98
C LYS A 188 36.05 32.61 39.40
#